data_AF-S6GPK1-F1
#
_entry.id   AF-S6GPK1-F1
#
_cell.length_a   1.000
_cell.length_b   1.000
_cell.length_c   1.000
_cell.angle_alpha   90.00
_cell.angle_beta   90.00
_cell.angle_gamma   90.00
#
_symmetry.space_group_name_H-M   'P 1'
#
loop_
_entity.id
_entity.type
_entity.pdbx_description
1 polymer ?
#
loop_
_entity_poly.entity_id
_entity_poly.type
_entity_poly.pdbx_seq_one_letter_code
_entity_poly.pdbx_strand_id
1 'polypeptide(L)' 'MEGILCMPMTDKQFSKIWLLVDEDERLEQVILQTNKLIDVLDITEHAASHEVFEKLECFFNS' A
#
# COMPACT_ATOMS: atom_id res chain seq x y z
N MET A 1 9.12 10.02 -1.50
CA MET A 1 7.84 10.77 -1.36
C MET A 1 6.87 9.79 -0.75
N GLU A 2 6.24 10.12 0.38
CA GLU A 2 5.36 9.17 1.08
C GLU A 2 3.90 9.44 0.70
N GLY A 3 3.17 8.39 0.30
CA GLY A 3 1.78 8.48 -0.13
C GLY A 3 0.93 7.33 0.41
N ILE A 4 -0.29 7.63 0.87
CA ILE A 4 -1.25 6.62 1.30
C ILE A 4 -2.55 6.79 0.52
N LEU A 5 -2.95 5.74 -0.19
CA LEU A 5 -4.27 5.67 -0.82
C LEU A 5 -5.09 4.57 -0.17
N CYS A 6 -6.32 4.90 0.22
CA CYS A 6 -7.28 3.95 0.74
C CYS A 6 -8.53 4.00 -0.12
N MET A 7 -8.93 2.86 -0.68
CA MET A 7 -10.19 2.76 -1.44
C MET A 7 -11.03 1.59 -0.93
N PRO A 8 -12.35 1.78 -0.82
CA PRO A 8 -13.25 0.69 -0.49
C PRO A 8 -13.26 -0.35 -1.63
N MET A 9 -13.32 -1.62 -1.26
CA MET A 9 -13.62 -2.70 -2.19
C MET A 9 -15.11 -2.72 -2.53
N THR A 10 -15.47 -3.43 -3.60
CA THR A 10 -16.85 -3.47 -4.14
C THR A 10 -17.90 -3.88 -3.11
N ASP A 11 -17.54 -4.76 -2.18
CA ASP A 11 -18.42 -5.25 -1.10
C ASP A 11 -18.52 -4.29 0.10
N LYS A 12 -17.75 -3.19 0.10
CA LYS A 12 -17.64 -2.16 1.16
C LYS A 12 -17.32 -2.69 2.55
N GLN A 13 -16.99 -3.97 2.68
CA GLN A 13 -16.56 -4.57 3.95
C GLN A 13 -15.07 -4.45 4.13
N PHE A 14 -14.33 -4.41 3.02
CA PHE A 14 -12.88 -4.28 3.00
C PHE A 14 -12.45 -3.01 2.30
N SER A 15 -11.28 -2.53 2.68
CA SER A 15 -10.57 -1.47 1.99
C SER A 15 -9.23 -2.00 1.52
N LYS A 16 -8.78 -1.53 0.37
CA LYS A 16 -7.41 -1.75 -0.07
C LYS A 16 -6.61 -0.49 0.20
N ILE A 17 -5.48 -0.66 0.87
CA ILE A 17 -4.55 0.42 1.21
C ILE A 17 -3.29 0.21 0.38
N TRP A 18 -2.88 1.25 -0.35
CA TRP A 18 -1.60 1.32 -1.04
C TRP A 18 -0.71 2.32 -0.32
N LEU A 19 0.51 1.89 -0.02
CA LEU A 19 1.53 2.69 0.61
C LEU A 19 2.66 2.88 -0.41
N LEU A 20 2.89 4.12 -0.81
CA LEU A 20 4.09 4.51 -1.55
C LEU A 20 5.14 4.90 -0.52
N VAL A 21 6.16 4.06 -0.38
CA VAL A 21 7.25 4.21 0.59
C VAL A 21 8.58 3.96 -0.12
N ASP A 22 9.64 4.57 0.39
CA ASP A 22 10.98 4.34 -0.15
C ASP A 22 11.42 2.91 0.17
N GLU A 23 12.13 2.27 -0.78
CA GLU A 23 12.64 0.90 -0.64
C GLU A 23 13.93 0.94 0.21
N ASP A 24 13.75 1.14 1.52
CA ASP A 24 14.83 1.19 2.51
C ASP A 24 14.75 0.04 3.52
N GLU A 25 15.76 -0.05 4.40
CA GLU A 25 15.89 -1.11 5.40
C GLU A 25 14.69 -1.22 6.36
N ARG A 26 13.83 -0.21 6.43
CA ARG A 26 12.66 -0.17 7.32
C ARG A 26 11.43 -0.81 6.68
N LEU A 27 11.40 -0.97 5.34
CA LEU A 27 10.27 -1.54 4.61
C LEU A 27 9.92 -2.94 5.12
N GLU A 28 10.93 -3.79 5.30
CA GLU A 28 10.75 -5.15 5.83
C GLU A 28 10.08 -5.11 7.22
N GLN A 29 10.55 -4.22 8.10
CA GLN A 29 9.97 -4.07 9.43
C GLN A 29 8.52 -3.56 9.36
N VAL A 30 8.21 -2.61 8.46
CA VAL A 30 6.85 -2.10 8.26
C VAL A 30 5.91 -3.23 7.83
N ILE A 31 6.32 -4.07 6.88
CA ILE A 31 5.54 -5.23 6.43
C ILE A 31 5.30 -6.19 7.60
N LEU A 32 6.35 -6.52 8.37
CA LEU A 32 6.25 -7.45 9.51
C LEU A 32 5.35 -6.95 10.64
N GLN A 33 5.33 -5.64 10.93
CA GLN A 33 4.45 -5.11 11.97
C GLN A 33 3.00 -4.99 11.47
N THR A 34 2.80 -4.59 10.22
CA THR A 34 1.46 -4.48 9.62
C THR A 34 0.77 -5.85 9.57
N ASN A 35 1.51 -6.92 9.27
CA ASN A 35 0.99 -8.29 9.28
C ASN A 35 0.51 -8.79 10.65
N LYS A 36 0.84 -8.11 11.75
CA LYS A 36 0.37 -8.47 13.10
C LYS A 36 -1.00 -7.89 13.43
N LEU A 37 -1.49 -6.96 12.62
CA LEU A 37 -2.78 -6.33 12.84
C LEU A 37 -3.91 -7.28 12.47
N ILE A 38 -4.92 -7.39 13.32
CA ILE A 38 -6.02 -8.36 13.16
C ILE A 38 -6.94 -8.04 11.98
N ASP A 39 -6.98 -6.77 11.58
CA ASP A 39 -7.77 -6.24 10.47
C ASP A 39 -7.05 -6.31 9.12
N VAL A 40 -5.75 -6.65 9.13
CA VAL A 40 -4.97 -6.85 7.91
C VAL A 40 -5.15 -8.29 7.45
N LEU A 41 -5.79 -8.43 6.29
CA LEU A 41 -6.07 -9.74 5.70
C LEU A 41 -4.92 -10.28 4.86
N ASP A 42 -4.21 -9.40 4.17
CA ASP A 42 -3.10 -9.75 3.28
C ASP A 42 -2.20 -8.53 3.02
N ILE A 43 -0.92 -8.79 2.74
CA ILE A 43 0.06 -7.78 2.31
C ILE A 43 0.82 -8.31 1.11
N THR A 44 0.82 -7.54 0.02
CA THR A 44 1.62 -7.82 -1.17
C THR A 44 2.61 -6.69 -1.41
N GLU A 45 3.89 -7.04 -1.50
CA GLU A 45 4.94 -6.12 -1.91
C GLU A 45 5.03 -6.08 -3.44
N HIS A 46 5.17 -4.88 -4.00
CA HIS A 46 5.34 -4.65 -5.42
C HIS A 46 6.57 -3.79 -5.65
N ALA A 47 7.43 -4.19 -6.58
CA ALA A 47 8.58 -3.36 -6.99
C ALA A 47 8.10 -2.02 -7.57
N ALA A 48 8.93 -0.98 -7.43
CA ALA A 48 8.60 0.39 -7.84
C ALA A 48 8.15 0.54 -9.31
N SER A 49 8.54 -0.39 -10.19
CA SER A 49 8.17 -0.40 -11.61
C SER A 49 6.79 -1.03 -11.90
N HIS A 50 5.97 -1.30 -10.89
CA HIS A 50 4.67 -1.93 -11.10
C HIS A 50 3.66 -0.94 -11.71
N GLU A 51 3.01 -1.32 -12.82
CA GLU A 51 2.05 -0.51 -13.60
C GLU A 51 0.92 0.12 -12.74
N VAL A 52 0.62 -0.50 -11.60
CA VAL A 52 -0.34 0.02 -10.62
C VAL A 52 0.12 1.36 -10.04
N PHE A 53 1.40 1.52 -9.72
CA PHE A 53 1.91 2.77 -9.15
C PHE A 53 1.92 3.91 -10.16
N GLU A 54 2.24 3.66 -11.43
CA GLU A 54 2.14 4.68 -12.49
C GLU A 54 0.71 5.24 -12.61
N LYS A 55 -0.30 4.37 -12.50
CA LYS A 55 -1.72 4.79 -12.50
C LYS A 55 -2.11 5.51 -11.20
N LEU A 56 -1.48 5.16 -10.08
CA LEU A 56 -1.75 5.74 -8.78
C LEU A 56 -1.06 7.09 -8.54
N GLU A 57 0.06 7.39 -9.21
CA GLU A 57 0.75 8.69 -9.12
C GLU A 57 -0.19 9.88 -9.42
N CYS A 58 -1.13 9.70 -10.36
CA CYS A 58 -2.16 10.69 -10.66
C CYS A 58 -3.02 11.08 -9.44
N PHE A 59 -3.15 10.19 -8.45
CA PHE A 59 -3.91 10.44 -7.22
C PHE A 59 -3.07 11.06 -6.10
N PHE A 60 -1.74 10.98 -6.17
CA PHE A 60 -0.81 11.53 -5.15
C PHE A 60 -0.26 12.92 -5.52
N ASN A 61 -0.32 13.31 -6.80
CA ASN A 61 0.23 14.57 -7.32
C ASN A 61 -0.82 15.70 -7.48
N SER A 62 -1.98 15.61 -6.81
CA SER A 62 -3.02 16.68 -6.81
C SER A 62 -2.84 17.70 -5.69
#